data_AF-A0A3R7KJD8-F1
#
_entry.id   AF-A0A3R7KJD8-F1
#
_cell.length_a   1.000
_cell.length_b   1.000
_cell.length_c   1.000
_cell.angle_alpha   90.00
_cell.angle_beta   90.00
_cell.angle_gamma   90.00
#
_symmetry.space_group_name_H-M   'P 1'
#
loop_
_entity.id
_entity.type
_entity.pdbx_description
1 polymer ?
#
loop_
_entity_poly.entity_id
_entity_poly.type
_entity_poly.pdbx_seq_one_letter_code
_entity_poly.pdbx_strand_id
1 'polypeptide(L)'
;GGNPTSVTWRKNPLYCVRNTGTEPVSFVVIIKHNDQRRFWTPEEEDLMYTQCGIVVCQYTYAQKISTYFITGNNHRPIHKSLFLNTREVTSTVTFPPDSLCYLVPSCMKKGAEAKFTFALYRMKNHDYTQLQVERLSIPGMTWDNPIQTTVELQMRTRNRVDFYVDQETDIHILMHQLKPYVSPKTGGDAMAEDYMGMYLYDDADRKIGGVHAATNFRETAIVYHLPRSGRYALSVTCPRGTGTVPALITFVGSSPANTRIVDAPEDAGMFDDEDDIIEEGDDSALRNNPIDYTPNNIPPAKIMEVPDSTTPFEDKRFMVDNKAITNDPWIHIGDLYPEGKKLPLLPDKLGRDQFEQGSHFECCCLAAFAAFVDHHPDVIRNLFITKKVRKDGRYTFQFHRYGQWMKVEIDDRIPLLEKQTLFCRSPTRHWWPLLLEKAYAKFYTLYQNVEGCTLQELYYDFTGCPVVSIPTDLKL
;
A
#
# COMPACT_ATOMS: atom_id res chain seq x y z
N GLY A 1 -0.09 -8.52 -9.81
CA GLY A 1 -0.61 -7.72 -10.94
C GLY A 1 0.41 -6.72 -11.48
N GLY A 2 1.21 -6.09 -10.61
CA GLY A 2 2.19 -5.06 -10.99
C GLY A 2 1.66 -3.66 -10.67
N ASN A 3 2.09 -2.65 -11.44
CA ASN A 3 1.63 -1.28 -11.34
C ASN A 3 0.77 -0.89 -12.57
N PRO A 4 0.10 0.29 -12.59
CA PRO A 4 -0.83 0.69 -13.67
C PRO A 4 -0.25 0.77 -15.08
N THR A 5 1.08 0.71 -15.27
CA THR A 5 1.68 0.60 -16.61
C THR A 5 1.52 -0.78 -17.22
N SER A 6 1.02 -1.77 -16.46
CA SER A 6 0.78 -3.14 -16.94
C SER A 6 -0.70 -3.48 -17.00
N VAL A 7 -1.17 -4.16 -18.07
CA VAL A 7 -2.58 -4.62 -18.15
C VAL A 7 -2.95 -5.55 -16.98
N THR A 8 -1.99 -6.34 -16.51
CA THR A 8 -2.18 -7.25 -15.37
C THR A 8 -2.40 -6.54 -14.04
N TRP A 9 -2.32 -5.20 -13.99
CA TRP A 9 -2.57 -4.41 -12.79
C TRP A 9 -3.93 -4.71 -12.16
N ARG A 10 -4.99 -4.89 -12.97
CA ARG A 10 -6.33 -5.27 -12.49
C ARG A 10 -6.39 -6.62 -11.78
N LYS A 11 -5.34 -7.44 -11.89
CA LYS A 11 -5.20 -8.73 -11.16
C LYS A 11 -4.62 -8.56 -9.75
N ASN A 12 -4.23 -7.35 -9.34
CA ASN A 12 -3.93 -7.08 -7.93
C ASN A 12 -5.22 -7.19 -7.09
N PRO A 13 -5.12 -7.36 -5.76
CA PRO A 13 -6.28 -7.24 -4.89
C PRO A 13 -6.95 -5.87 -5.06
N LEU A 14 -8.22 -5.85 -5.46
CA LEU A 14 -9.00 -4.64 -5.64
C LEU A 14 -9.91 -4.42 -4.43
N TYR A 15 -9.91 -3.21 -3.90
CA TYR A 15 -10.85 -2.79 -2.85
C TYR A 15 -11.77 -1.70 -3.41
N CYS A 16 -13.06 -1.99 -3.45
CA CYS A 16 -14.09 -1.06 -3.85
C CYS A 16 -14.35 -0.08 -2.70
N VAL A 17 -14.30 1.22 -3.00
CA VAL A 17 -14.59 2.29 -2.05
C VAL A 17 -15.75 3.10 -2.60
N ARG A 18 -16.90 3.04 -1.92
CA ARG A 18 -18.09 3.81 -2.26
C ARG A 18 -18.27 4.92 -1.24
N ASN A 19 -18.25 6.17 -1.70
CA ASN A 19 -18.63 7.33 -0.90
C ASN A 19 -20.01 7.79 -1.36
N THR A 20 -21.04 7.53 -0.56
CA THR A 20 -22.42 7.99 -0.84
C THR A 20 -22.73 9.33 -0.16
N GLY A 21 -21.76 9.91 0.55
CA GLY A 21 -21.90 11.21 1.19
C GLY A 21 -21.63 12.37 0.26
N THR A 22 -21.92 13.58 0.77
CA THR A 22 -21.76 14.85 0.06
C THR A 22 -20.38 15.46 0.22
N GLU A 23 -19.57 14.96 1.15
CA GLU A 23 -18.22 15.45 1.43
C GLU A 23 -17.13 14.44 1.05
N PRO A 24 -15.93 14.92 0.68
CA PRO A 24 -14.79 14.04 0.50
C PRO A 24 -14.34 13.41 1.83
N VAL A 25 -13.90 12.15 1.77
CA VAL A 25 -13.45 11.37 2.93
C VAL A 25 -12.03 10.90 2.75
N SER A 26 -11.16 11.21 3.72
CA SER A 26 -9.74 10.83 3.66
C SER A 26 -9.42 9.67 4.60
N PHE A 27 -8.45 8.84 4.23
CA PHE A 27 -7.83 7.80 5.04
C PHE A 27 -6.34 7.97 5.09
N VAL A 28 -5.72 7.43 6.13
CA VAL A 28 -4.34 6.97 6.04
C VAL A 28 -4.36 5.48 5.71
N VAL A 29 -3.84 5.14 4.54
CA VAL A 29 -3.74 3.77 4.03
C VAL A 29 -2.32 3.28 4.25
N ILE A 30 -2.17 2.05 4.75
CA ILE A 30 -0.85 1.43 4.98
C ILE A 30 -0.79 0.01 4.42
N ILE A 31 0.30 -0.29 3.73
CA ILE A 31 0.72 -1.63 3.32
C ILE A 31 1.88 -2.03 4.23
N LYS A 32 1.77 -3.19 4.90
CA LYS A 32 2.79 -3.69 5.83
C LYS A 32 3.30 -5.05 5.39
N HIS A 33 4.60 -5.16 5.13
CA HIS A 33 5.27 -6.44 4.92
C HIS A 33 5.51 -7.17 6.25
N ASN A 34 5.69 -8.48 6.17
CA ASN A 34 6.28 -9.22 7.29
C ASN A 34 7.73 -8.77 7.47
N ASP A 35 8.15 -8.54 8.70
CA ASP A 35 9.52 -8.17 9.03
C ASP A 35 10.50 -9.28 8.64
N GLN A 36 11.54 -8.92 7.87
CA GLN A 36 12.53 -9.85 7.33
C GLN A 36 13.91 -9.70 7.98
N ARG A 37 14.10 -8.70 8.85
CA ARG A 37 15.39 -8.34 9.49
C ARG A 37 16.08 -9.49 10.19
N ARG A 38 15.32 -10.41 10.79
CA ARG A 38 15.89 -11.61 11.43
C ARG A 38 16.63 -12.56 10.48
N PHE A 39 16.44 -12.42 9.17
CA PHE A 39 17.07 -13.22 8.14
C PHE A 39 18.25 -12.52 7.47
N TRP A 40 18.48 -11.24 7.79
CA TRP A 40 19.58 -10.49 7.21
C TRP A 40 20.92 -11.05 7.70
N THR A 41 21.87 -11.20 6.78
CA THR A 41 23.26 -11.54 7.09
C THR A 41 24.20 -10.54 6.42
N PRO A 42 25.42 -10.34 6.94
CA PRO A 42 26.41 -9.44 6.33
C PRO A 42 26.79 -9.79 4.89
N GLU A 43 26.57 -11.04 4.46
CA GLU A 43 26.80 -11.52 3.09
C GLU A 43 25.62 -11.21 2.14
N GLU A 44 24.43 -10.95 2.68
CA GLU A 44 23.23 -10.53 1.95
C GLU A 44 23.05 -9.01 2.11
N GLU A 45 23.62 -8.23 1.18
CA GLU A 45 23.76 -6.77 1.31
C GLU A 45 22.42 -6.00 1.44
N ASP A 46 21.25 -6.58 1.14
CA ASP A 46 19.99 -5.85 1.14
C ASP A 46 18.81 -6.60 1.77
N LEU A 47 18.16 -5.96 2.75
CA LEU A 47 16.78 -6.27 3.14
C LEU A 47 15.82 -5.84 2.03
N MET A 48 15.56 -6.74 1.08
CA MET A 48 14.75 -6.44 -0.09
C MET A 48 13.25 -6.66 0.17
N TYR A 49 12.59 -5.71 0.84
CA TYR A 49 11.13 -5.65 0.79
C TYR A 49 10.70 -5.39 -0.66
N THR A 50 9.65 -6.11 -1.09
CA THR A 50 9.13 -5.91 -2.44
C THR A 50 8.63 -4.49 -2.59
N GLN A 51 9.22 -3.75 -3.54
CA GLN A 51 8.85 -2.37 -3.79
C GLN A 51 7.36 -2.28 -4.11
N CYS A 52 6.60 -1.56 -3.29
CA CYS A 52 5.14 -1.50 -3.38
C CYS A 52 4.60 -0.10 -3.08
N GLY A 53 3.35 0.13 -3.46
CA GLY A 53 2.65 1.39 -3.29
C GLY A 53 1.14 1.23 -3.41
N ILE A 54 0.44 2.34 -3.22
CA ILE A 54 -1.01 2.43 -3.24
C ILE A 54 -1.41 3.28 -4.45
N VAL A 55 -2.33 2.74 -5.24
CA VAL A 55 -2.95 3.47 -6.36
C VAL A 55 -4.45 3.51 -6.12
N VAL A 56 -5.05 4.68 -6.35
CA VAL A 56 -6.51 4.83 -6.36
C VAL A 56 -6.98 5.36 -7.69
N CYS A 57 -7.95 4.67 -8.27
CA CYS A 57 -8.61 5.11 -9.49
C CYS A 57 -10.11 5.34 -9.23
N GLN A 58 -10.67 6.36 -9.86
CA GLN A 58 -12.10 6.65 -9.87
C GLN A 58 -12.70 6.26 -11.22
N TYR A 59 -13.92 5.72 -11.20
CA TYR A 59 -14.67 5.43 -12.42
C TYR A 59 -14.96 6.71 -13.24
N THR A 60 -15.05 6.61 -14.56
CA THR A 60 -15.32 7.75 -15.46
C THR A 60 -16.52 7.56 -16.39
N TYR A 61 -17.23 6.43 -16.29
CA TYR A 61 -18.42 6.12 -17.10
C TYR A 61 -19.72 6.56 -16.42
N ALA A 62 -20.85 6.48 -17.12
CA ALA A 62 -22.11 7.09 -16.70
C ALA A 62 -22.71 6.51 -15.39
N GLN A 63 -22.55 5.21 -15.15
CA GLN A 63 -23.21 4.50 -14.04
C GLN A 63 -22.18 3.94 -13.05
N LYS A 64 -22.47 3.96 -11.75
CA LYS A 64 -21.57 3.50 -10.67
C LYS A 64 -21.56 1.97 -10.49
N ILE A 65 -21.40 1.25 -11.60
CA ILE A 65 -21.37 -0.22 -11.64
C ILE A 65 -19.98 -0.70 -11.23
N SER A 66 -19.86 -1.68 -10.34
CA SER A 66 -18.55 -2.26 -10.01
C SER A 66 -18.04 -3.17 -11.12
N THR A 67 -16.74 -3.20 -11.41
CA THR A 67 -16.14 -4.03 -12.48
C THR A 67 -14.73 -4.50 -12.13
N TYR A 68 -14.32 -5.66 -12.64
CA TYR A 68 -12.91 -6.09 -12.65
C TYR A 68 -12.13 -5.51 -13.85
N PHE A 69 -12.81 -5.00 -14.86
CA PHE A 69 -12.21 -4.41 -16.06
C PHE A 69 -11.88 -2.93 -15.84
N ILE A 70 -10.83 -2.70 -15.05
CA ILE A 70 -10.27 -1.37 -14.79
C ILE A 70 -9.23 -1.05 -15.86
N THR A 71 -9.56 -0.14 -16.78
CA THR A 71 -8.75 0.25 -17.95
C THR A 71 -8.57 1.76 -18.03
N GLY A 72 -7.63 2.22 -18.85
CA GLY A 72 -7.29 3.66 -18.97
C GLY A 72 -8.46 4.53 -19.47
N ASN A 73 -9.38 3.97 -20.25
CA ASN A 73 -10.52 4.71 -20.79
C ASN A 73 -11.69 4.87 -19.79
N ASN A 74 -11.82 3.97 -18.81
CA ASN A 74 -13.00 3.91 -17.93
C ASN A 74 -12.67 4.19 -16.45
N HIS A 75 -11.39 4.32 -16.09
CA HIS A 75 -10.97 4.75 -14.77
C HIS A 75 -9.81 5.74 -14.85
N ARG A 76 -9.89 6.80 -14.04
CA ARG A 76 -8.84 7.82 -13.91
C ARG A 76 -8.10 7.64 -12.57
N PRO A 77 -6.76 7.59 -12.55
CA PRO A 77 -6.00 7.67 -11.32
C PRO A 77 -6.25 9.01 -10.61
N ILE A 78 -6.66 8.96 -9.35
CA ILE A 78 -6.82 10.14 -8.48
C ILE A 78 -5.78 10.17 -7.37
N HIS A 79 -5.07 9.07 -7.14
CA HIS A 79 -3.96 8.98 -6.19
C HIS A 79 -2.94 7.95 -6.63
N LYS A 80 -1.65 8.27 -6.48
CA LYS A 80 -0.54 7.33 -6.64
C LYS A 80 0.51 7.66 -5.58
N SER A 81 0.73 6.74 -4.65
CA SER A 81 1.81 6.89 -3.68
C SER A 81 3.17 6.70 -4.33
N LEU A 82 4.23 7.09 -3.62
CA LEU A 82 5.57 6.58 -3.90
C LEU A 82 5.57 5.06 -3.76
N PHE A 83 6.35 4.41 -4.62
CA PHE A 83 6.59 2.97 -4.55
C PHE A 83 7.91 2.76 -3.82
N LEU A 84 7.83 2.23 -2.60
CA LEU A 84 8.96 2.11 -1.69
C LEU A 84 9.23 0.64 -1.39
N ASN A 85 10.51 0.31 -1.21
CA ASN A 85 11.01 -0.98 -0.76
C ASN A 85 11.21 -1.01 0.77
N THR A 86 10.28 -0.37 1.50
CA THR A 86 10.27 -0.33 2.96
C THR A 86 9.29 -1.35 3.53
N ARG A 87 9.47 -1.72 4.81
CA ARG A 87 8.56 -2.65 5.49
C ARG A 87 7.13 -2.11 5.52
N GLU A 88 6.97 -0.84 5.87
CA GLU A 88 5.71 -0.10 5.82
C GLU A 88 5.72 0.92 4.69
N VAL A 89 4.63 0.95 3.92
CA VAL A 89 4.34 2.00 2.93
C VAL A 89 3.02 2.64 3.26
N THR A 90 3.04 3.93 3.58
CA THR A 90 1.88 4.69 4.06
C THR A 90 1.56 5.84 3.12
N SER A 91 0.27 6.11 2.90
CA SER A 91 -0.17 7.27 2.13
C SER A 91 -1.52 7.78 2.59
N THR A 92 -1.69 9.11 2.63
CA THR A 92 -3.00 9.74 2.82
C THR A 92 -3.74 9.74 1.49
N VAL A 93 -4.97 9.23 1.48
CA VAL A 93 -5.80 9.07 0.28
C VAL A 93 -7.14 9.73 0.53
N THR A 94 -7.62 10.55 -0.41
CA THR A 94 -8.91 11.21 -0.35
C THR A 94 -9.87 10.65 -1.40
N PHE A 95 -11.07 10.27 -0.97
CA PHE A 95 -12.14 9.77 -1.82
C PHE A 95 -13.18 10.87 -2.03
N PRO A 96 -13.47 11.28 -3.28
CA PRO A 96 -14.46 12.32 -3.57
C PRO A 96 -15.86 11.96 -3.05
N PRO A 97 -16.75 12.95 -2.83
CA PRO A 97 -18.16 12.68 -2.56
C PRO A 97 -18.84 11.98 -3.74
N ASP A 98 -19.94 11.31 -3.47
CA ASP A 98 -20.79 10.63 -4.46
C ASP A 98 -19.98 9.80 -5.50
N SER A 99 -19.01 9.02 -5.03
CA SER A 99 -17.99 8.40 -5.88
C SER A 99 -17.89 6.89 -5.73
N LEU A 100 -17.41 6.24 -6.80
CA LEU A 100 -16.96 4.85 -6.81
C LEU A 100 -15.46 4.83 -7.18
N CYS A 101 -14.63 4.42 -6.22
CA CYS A 101 -13.19 4.34 -6.38
C CYS A 101 -12.69 2.91 -6.14
N TYR A 102 -11.50 2.63 -6.66
CA TYR A 102 -10.79 1.37 -6.49
C TYR A 102 -9.44 1.67 -5.85
N LEU A 103 -9.27 1.16 -4.63
CA LEU A 103 -8.05 1.23 -3.85
C LEU A 103 -7.25 -0.05 -4.09
N VAL A 104 -6.05 0.08 -4.66
CA VAL A 104 -5.27 -1.05 -5.18
C VAL A 104 -3.84 -1.04 -4.64
N PRO A 105 -3.53 -1.88 -3.63
CA PRO A 105 -2.15 -2.15 -3.26
C PRO A 105 -1.42 -2.83 -4.43
N SER A 106 -0.28 -2.27 -4.81
CA SER A 106 0.41 -2.59 -6.05
C SER A 106 1.90 -2.82 -5.80
N CYS A 107 2.45 -3.90 -6.35
CA CYS A 107 3.91 -4.05 -6.46
C CYS A 107 4.41 -3.22 -7.65
N MET A 108 5.64 -2.70 -7.58
CA MET A 108 6.20 -1.88 -8.66
C MET A 108 6.40 -2.68 -9.94
N LYS A 109 6.91 -3.92 -9.82
CA LYS A 109 7.22 -4.77 -10.98
C LYS A 109 6.04 -5.68 -11.33
N LYS A 110 5.80 -5.87 -12.64
CA LYS A 110 4.88 -6.88 -13.15
C LYS A 110 5.33 -8.27 -12.70
N GLY A 111 4.38 -9.11 -12.27
CA GLY A 111 4.65 -10.46 -11.79
C GLY A 111 5.28 -10.56 -10.40
N ALA A 112 5.68 -9.44 -9.77
CA ALA A 112 6.11 -9.47 -8.38
C ALA A 112 4.91 -9.70 -7.45
N GLU A 113 5.10 -10.59 -6.49
CA GLU A 113 4.11 -10.93 -5.47
C GLU A 113 4.72 -10.78 -4.08
N ALA A 114 3.93 -10.25 -3.16
CA ALA A 114 4.31 -10.10 -1.77
C ALA A 114 3.08 -10.33 -0.89
N LYS A 115 3.30 -10.92 0.28
CA LYS A 115 2.28 -11.00 1.32
C LYS A 115 2.34 -9.74 2.16
N PHE A 116 1.26 -8.98 2.19
CA PHE A 116 1.15 -7.76 2.98
C PHE A 116 -0.12 -7.77 3.84
N THR A 117 -0.05 -7.09 4.98
CA THR A 117 -1.21 -6.65 5.74
C THR A 117 -1.64 -5.29 5.21
N PHE A 118 -2.92 -5.14 4.94
CA PHE A 118 -3.52 -3.91 4.46
C PHE A 118 -4.39 -3.30 5.56
N ALA A 119 -4.18 -2.03 5.91
CA ALA A 119 -4.95 -1.36 6.95
C ALA A 119 -5.35 0.07 6.56
N LEU A 120 -6.52 0.47 7.04
CA LEU A 120 -7.13 1.78 6.80
C LEU A 120 -7.35 2.46 8.15
N TYR A 121 -6.76 3.63 8.32
CA TYR A 121 -6.88 4.43 9.53
C TYR A 121 -7.79 5.63 9.24
N ARG A 122 -8.89 5.70 10.01
CA ARG A 122 -9.85 6.81 9.93
C ARG A 122 -9.26 8.07 10.55
N MET A 123 -9.51 9.19 9.90
CA MET A 123 -9.14 10.55 10.30
C MET A 123 -10.31 11.17 11.08
N LYS A 124 -10.01 11.87 12.18
CA LYS A 124 -11.01 12.27 13.19
C LYS A 124 -12.14 13.16 12.69
N ASN A 125 -11.87 14.02 11.71
CA ASN A 125 -12.79 15.07 11.26
C ASN A 125 -13.58 14.69 9.99
N HIS A 126 -13.62 13.41 9.64
CA HIS A 126 -14.46 12.92 8.55
C HIS A 126 -15.61 12.07 9.10
N ASP A 127 -16.75 12.17 8.44
CA ASP A 127 -17.83 11.23 8.62
C ASP A 127 -17.62 10.03 7.68
N TYR A 128 -17.58 8.82 8.27
CA TYR A 128 -17.41 7.56 7.54
C TYR A 128 -18.71 6.77 7.43
N THR A 129 -19.83 7.28 7.95
CA THR A 129 -21.11 6.56 7.98
C THR A 129 -21.62 6.23 6.58
N GLN A 130 -21.36 7.10 5.61
CA GLN A 130 -21.77 6.96 4.22
C GLN A 130 -20.69 6.34 3.33
N LEU A 131 -19.61 5.82 3.93
CA LEU A 131 -18.49 5.24 3.21
C LEU A 131 -18.36 3.74 3.45
N GLN A 132 -18.37 2.97 2.35
CA GLN A 132 -18.16 1.53 2.34
C GLN A 132 -16.83 1.21 1.69
N VAL A 133 -16.02 0.39 2.34
CA VAL A 133 -14.78 -0.17 1.77
C VAL A 133 -14.83 -1.68 1.89
N GLU A 134 -14.75 -2.37 0.76
CA GLU A 134 -14.80 -3.83 0.71
C GLU A 134 -13.86 -4.37 -0.34
N ARG A 135 -13.38 -5.61 -0.14
CA ARG A 135 -12.68 -6.31 -1.21
C ARG A 135 -13.68 -6.51 -2.35
N LEU A 136 -13.31 -6.12 -3.56
CA LEU A 136 -14.19 -6.20 -4.73
C LEU A 136 -14.70 -7.63 -4.88
N SER A 137 -16.02 -7.75 -4.92
CA SER A 137 -16.74 -8.98 -5.22
C SER A 137 -18.00 -8.61 -5.99
N ILE A 138 -18.23 -9.27 -7.12
CA ILE A 138 -19.36 -9.02 -8.00
C ILE A 138 -20.00 -10.39 -8.29
N PRO A 139 -20.77 -10.94 -7.34
CA PRO A 139 -21.37 -12.27 -7.48
C PRO A 139 -22.48 -12.27 -8.54
N GLY A 140 -22.85 -13.46 -9.01
CA GLY A 140 -23.94 -13.62 -9.98
C GLY A 140 -23.60 -13.24 -11.41
N MET A 141 -22.31 -13.07 -11.71
CA MET A 141 -21.77 -12.73 -13.03
C MET A 141 -20.96 -13.89 -13.61
N THR A 142 -20.84 -13.96 -14.93
CA THR A 142 -20.11 -15.02 -15.64
C THR A 142 -18.60 -14.79 -15.73
N TRP A 143 -17.97 -14.26 -14.67
CA TRP A 143 -16.53 -13.95 -14.67
C TRP A 143 -15.64 -15.18 -14.92
N ASP A 144 -16.04 -16.35 -14.43
CA ASP A 144 -15.29 -17.60 -14.56
C ASP A 144 -15.46 -18.27 -15.94
N ASN A 145 -16.55 -17.95 -16.64
CA ASN A 145 -16.87 -18.46 -17.98
C ASN A 145 -17.32 -17.30 -18.88
N PRO A 146 -16.42 -16.35 -19.16
CA PRO A 146 -16.74 -15.21 -19.99
C PRO A 146 -16.85 -15.66 -21.45
N ILE A 147 -17.59 -14.91 -22.24
CA ILE A 147 -17.76 -15.19 -23.66
C ILE A 147 -16.68 -14.44 -24.40
N GLN A 148 -16.05 -15.09 -25.37
CA GLN A 148 -14.92 -14.52 -26.08
C GLN A 148 -15.07 -14.67 -27.58
N THR A 149 -14.63 -13.64 -28.30
CA THR A 149 -14.46 -13.67 -29.75
C THR A 149 -13.29 -12.80 -30.14
N THR A 150 -12.72 -13.07 -31.31
CA THR A 150 -11.59 -12.33 -31.85
C THR A 150 -12.03 -11.61 -33.10
N VAL A 151 -11.65 -10.34 -33.19
CA VAL A 151 -11.79 -9.55 -34.40
C VAL A 151 -10.40 -9.28 -34.97
N GLU A 152 -10.31 -9.26 -36.30
CA GLU A 152 -9.09 -8.94 -37.02
C GLU A 152 -9.34 -7.75 -37.92
N LEU A 153 -8.63 -6.65 -37.67
CA LEU A 153 -8.81 -5.38 -38.37
C LEU A 153 -7.53 -4.97 -39.09
N GLN A 154 -7.65 -4.01 -39.99
CA GLN A 154 -6.56 -3.23 -40.58
C GLN A 154 -6.86 -1.73 -40.42
N MET A 155 -5.89 -0.88 -40.77
CA MET A 155 -6.10 0.57 -40.76
C MET A 155 -7.36 0.99 -41.53
N ARG A 156 -8.18 1.86 -40.92
CA ARG A 156 -9.46 2.37 -41.44
C ARG A 156 -10.50 1.30 -41.75
N THR A 157 -10.40 0.15 -41.09
CA THR A 157 -11.44 -0.89 -41.14
C THR A 157 -12.23 -0.93 -39.85
N ARG A 158 -13.38 -1.59 -39.91
CA ARG A 158 -14.30 -1.79 -38.80
C ARG A 158 -14.91 -3.19 -38.87
N ASN A 159 -15.33 -3.71 -37.72
CA ASN A 159 -15.97 -5.01 -37.60
C ASN A 159 -17.17 -4.91 -36.65
N ARG A 160 -18.21 -5.70 -36.93
CA ARG A 160 -19.45 -5.75 -36.15
C ARG A 160 -19.54 -7.08 -35.42
N VAL A 161 -19.86 -7.02 -34.12
CA VAL A 161 -20.10 -8.20 -33.28
C VAL A 161 -21.45 -8.07 -32.59
N ASP A 162 -22.39 -8.93 -32.95
CA ASP A 162 -23.73 -8.98 -32.34
C ASP A 162 -23.76 -9.96 -31.17
N PHE A 163 -24.48 -9.59 -30.12
CA PHE A 163 -24.74 -10.46 -28.97
C PHE A 163 -26.18 -10.29 -28.48
N TYR A 164 -26.69 -11.29 -27.79
CA TYR A 164 -28.04 -11.31 -27.23
C TYR A 164 -27.98 -11.50 -25.72
N VAL A 165 -28.91 -10.87 -25.00
CA VAL A 165 -29.15 -11.08 -23.57
C VAL A 165 -30.63 -11.42 -23.34
N ASP A 166 -30.90 -12.42 -22.51
CA ASP A 166 -32.25 -12.94 -22.24
C ASP A 166 -33.03 -12.09 -21.22
N GLN A 167 -32.35 -11.20 -20.49
CA GLN A 167 -32.96 -10.26 -19.54
C GLN A 167 -32.03 -9.07 -19.28
N GLU A 168 -32.50 -8.14 -18.44
CA GLU A 168 -31.69 -7.01 -17.96
C GLU A 168 -30.39 -7.50 -17.30
N THR A 169 -29.30 -6.77 -17.54
CA THR A 169 -27.99 -7.09 -16.97
C THR A 169 -27.04 -5.91 -17.02
N ASP A 170 -26.18 -5.81 -16.02
CA ASP A 170 -24.94 -5.06 -16.16
C ASP A 170 -24.00 -5.86 -17.08
N ILE A 171 -23.59 -5.28 -18.20
CA ILE A 171 -22.66 -5.88 -19.15
C ILE A 171 -21.26 -5.27 -18.98
N HIS A 172 -20.25 -6.13 -18.96
CA HIS A 172 -18.84 -5.77 -18.92
C HIS A 172 -18.17 -6.32 -20.17
N ILE A 173 -17.66 -5.44 -21.02
CA ILE A 173 -17.04 -5.80 -22.28
C ILE A 173 -15.60 -5.28 -22.26
N LEU A 174 -14.63 -6.16 -22.51
CA LEU A 174 -13.21 -5.82 -22.58
C LEU A 174 -12.68 -6.17 -23.96
N MET A 175 -12.15 -5.18 -24.67
CA MET A 175 -11.32 -5.37 -25.85
C MET A 175 -9.85 -5.36 -25.44
N HIS A 176 -9.09 -6.37 -25.84
CA HIS A 176 -7.64 -6.50 -25.61
C HIS A 176 -6.91 -6.66 -26.94
N GLN A 177 -6.03 -5.72 -27.29
CA GLN A 177 -5.22 -5.81 -28.50
C GLN A 177 -4.13 -6.88 -28.35
N LEU A 178 -4.11 -7.89 -29.22
CA LEU A 178 -3.26 -9.07 -29.07
C LEU A 178 -1.81 -8.88 -29.55
N LYS A 179 -1.53 -7.82 -30.31
CA LYS A 179 -0.16 -7.53 -30.74
C LYS A 179 0.76 -7.26 -29.55
N PRO A 180 1.87 -7.98 -29.39
CA PRO A 180 2.84 -7.66 -28.36
C PRO A 180 3.44 -6.27 -28.58
N TYR A 181 3.36 -5.41 -27.58
CA TYR A 181 4.15 -4.18 -27.53
C TYR A 181 4.36 -3.73 -26.09
N VAL A 182 5.54 -3.18 -25.84
CA VAL A 182 5.96 -2.62 -24.55
C VAL A 182 6.36 -1.18 -24.81
N SER A 183 5.79 -0.25 -24.04
CA SER A 183 6.09 1.17 -24.19
C SER A 183 7.56 1.44 -23.89
N PRO A 184 8.32 2.05 -24.81
CA PRO A 184 9.70 2.48 -24.53
C PRO A 184 9.77 3.54 -23.43
N LYS A 185 8.70 4.32 -23.22
CA LYS A 185 8.62 5.40 -22.23
C LYS A 185 8.39 4.86 -20.82
N THR A 186 7.45 3.93 -20.65
CA THR A 186 7.02 3.46 -19.32
C THR A 186 7.50 2.05 -18.98
N GLY A 187 8.05 1.31 -19.95
CA GLY A 187 8.44 -0.09 -19.81
C GLY A 187 7.27 -1.06 -19.59
N GLY A 188 6.03 -0.57 -19.64
CA GLY A 188 4.81 -1.35 -19.41
C GLY A 188 4.07 -1.73 -20.69
N ASP A 189 3.09 -2.63 -20.56
CA ASP A 189 2.28 -3.17 -21.66
C ASP A 189 0.83 -2.68 -21.67
N ALA A 190 0.48 -1.68 -20.85
CA ALA A 190 -0.85 -1.05 -20.84
C ALA A 190 -1.18 -0.24 -22.09
N MET A 191 -0.18 0.11 -22.90
CA MET A 191 -0.33 0.80 -24.18
C MET A 191 -0.09 -0.15 -25.35
N ALA A 192 -0.57 0.22 -26.52
CA ALA A 192 -0.38 -0.43 -27.81
C ALA A 192 0.15 0.55 -28.87
N GLU A 193 0.50 0.04 -30.04
CA GLU A 193 0.88 0.87 -31.20
C GLU A 193 -0.35 1.33 -31.99
N ASP A 194 -1.36 0.46 -32.09
CA ASP A 194 -2.56 0.70 -32.87
C ASP A 194 -3.64 1.39 -32.01
N TYR A 195 -4.43 2.22 -32.68
CA TYR A 195 -5.53 2.97 -32.09
C TYR A 195 -6.83 2.28 -32.45
N MET A 196 -7.56 1.84 -31.43
CA MET A 196 -8.80 1.11 -31.61
C MET A 196 -9.94 1.75 -30.82
N GLY A 197 -11.13 1.73 -31.39
CA GLY A 197 -12.37 2.17 -30.78
C GLY A 197 -13.33 0.99 -30.58
N MET A 198 -14.16 1.06 -29.54
CA MET A 198 -15.24 0.11 -29.30
C MET A 198 -16.50 0.89 -28.91
N TYR A 199 -17.60 0.64 -29.62
CA TYR A 199 -18.87 1.34 -29.49
C TYR A 199 -20.01 0.34 -29.37
N LEU A 200 -20.95 0.58 -28.45
CA LEU A 200 -22.06 -0.29 -28.13
C LEU A 200 -23.37 0.32 -28.65
N TYR A 201 -24.15 -0.50 -29.34
CA TYR A 201 -25.41 -0.16 -29.99
C TYR A 201 -26.56 -1.02 -29.46
N ASP A 202 -27.75 -0.43 -29.37
CA ASP A 202 -29.00 -1.15 -29.07
C ASP A 202 -29.63 -1.79 -30.31
N ASP A 203 -30.78 -2.43 -30.12
CA ASP A 203 -31.57 -3.10 -31.18
C ASP A 203 -32.18 -2.13 -32.21
N ALA A 204 -32.13 -0.83 -31.96
CA ALA A 204 -32.54 0.23 -32.88
C ALA A 204 -31.33 0.92 -33.53
N ASP A 205 -30.15 0.29 -33.48
CA ASP A 205 -28.88 0.78 -34.02
C ASP A 205 -28.46 2.17 -33.46
N ARG A 206 -28.89 2.50 -32.22
CA ARG A 206 -28.47 3.74 -31.54
C ARG A 206 -27.26 3.48 -30.67
N LYS A 207 -26.24 4.34 -30.77
CA LYS A 207 -25.05 4.31 -29.91
C LYS A 207 -25.46 4.61 -28.46
N ILE A 208 -25.30 3.62 -27.58
CA ILE A 208 -25.63 3.71 -26.15
C ILE A 208 -24.40 3.75 -25.24
N GLY A 209 -23.24 3.33 -25.75
CA GLY A 209 -21.99 3.35 -24.99
C GLY A 209 -20.76 3.22 -25.87
N GLY A 210 -19.58 3.33 -25.27
CA GLY A 210 -18.31 3.23 -25.99
C GLY A 210 -17.30 4.27 -25.57
N VAL A 211 -16.18 4.28 -26.28
CA VAL A 211 -15.18 5.34 -26.15
C VAL A 211 -15.66 6.64 -26.82
N HIS A 212 -15.09 7.76 -26.43
CA HIS A 212 -15.29 9.04 -27.13
C HIS A 212 -14.44 9.12 -28.40
N ALA A 213 -13.22 8.60 -28.33
CA ALA A 213 -12.25 8.58 -29.43
C ALA A 213 -11.48 7.24 -29.40
N ALA A 214 -10.94 6.84 -30.55
CA ALA A 214 -10.04 5.70 -30.59
C ALA A 214 -8.73 6.04 -29.86
N THR A 215 -8.26 5.12 -29.03
CA THR A 215 -7.04 5.30 -28.23
C THR A 215 -6.12 4.11 -28.44
N ASN A 216 -4.85 4.27 -28.08
CA ASN A 216 -3.88 3.19 -28.07
C ASN A 216 -3.73 2.53 -26.71
N PHE A 217 -4.78 2.51 -25.90
CA PHE A 217 -4.81 1.62 -24.75
C PHE A 217 -4.78 0.17 -25.23
N ARG A 218 -3.95 -0.66 -24.60
CA ARG A 218 -3.91 -2.10 -24.85
C ARG A 218 -5.26 -2.74 -24.59
N GLU A 219 -5.94 -2.22 -23.57
CA GLU A 219 -7.24 -2.68 -23.14
C GLU A 219 -8.22 -1.51 -23.03
N THR A 220 -9.39 -1.70 -23.62
CA THR A 220 -10.51 -0.75 -23.59
C THR A 220 -11.74 -1.48 -23.09
N ALA A 221 -12.43 -0.92 -22.11
CA ALA A 221 -13.61 -1.54 -21.53
C ALA A 221 -14.87 -0.68 -21.64
N ILE A 222 -16.01 -1.34 -21.84
CA ILE A 222 -17.35 -0.78 -21.71
C ILE A 222 -18.03 -1.44 -20.52
N VAL A 223 -18.61 -0.63 -19.64
CA VAL A 223 -19.43 -1.08 -18.51
C VAL A 223 -20.76 -0.34 -18.59
N TYR A 224 -21.86 -1.08 -18.71
CA TYR A 224 -23.16 -0.49 -19.02
C TYR A 224 -24.32 -1.35 -18.50
N HIS A 225 -25.40 -0.73 -18.04
CA HIS A 225 -26.65 -1.44 -17.69
C HIS A 225 -27.55 -1.61 -18.92
N LEU A 226 -27.74 -2.85 -19.37
CA LEU A 226 -28.69 -3.21 -20.43
C LEU A 226 -30.07 -3.41 -19.81
N PRO A 227 -31.08 -2.57 -20.13
CA PRO A 227 -32.33 -2.51 -19.37
C PRO A 227 -33.36 -3.58 -19.77
N ARG A 228 -33.10 -4.35 -20.83
CA ARG A 228 -34.05 -5.34 -21.35
C ARG A 228 -33.36 -6.44 -22.12
N SER A 229 -34.05 -7.57 -22.22
CA SER A 229 -33.73 -8.61 -23.19
C SER A 229 -33.72 -8.04 -24.60
N GLY A 230 -32.76 -8.49 -25.40
CA GLY A 230 -32.65 -8.05 -26.77
C GLY A 230 -31.28 -8.33 -27.36
N ARG A 231 -31.18 -8.00 -28.64
CA ARG A 231 -29.94 -7.99 -29.41
C ARG A 231 -29.25 -6.64 -29.22
N TYR A 232 -27.94 -6.68 -29.08
CA TYR A 232 -27.06 -5.53 -29.00
C TYR A 232 -25.88 -5.77 -29.93
N ALA A 233 -25.23 -4.71 -30.39
CA ALA A 233 -24.11 -4.82 -31.32
C ALA A 233 -22.92 -4.00 -30.85
N LEU A 234 -21.73 -4.48 -31.14
CA LEU A 234 -20.48 -3.74 -31.01
C LEU A 234 -19.97 -3.34 -32.39
N SER A 235 -19.63 -2.06 -32.57
CA SER A 235 -18.73 -1.61 -33.63
C SER A 235 -17.32 -1.53 -33.05
N VAL A 236 -16.37 -2.27 -33.65
CA VAL A 236 -14.95 -2.18 -33.32
C VAL A 236 -14.22 -1.56 -34.50
N THR A 237 -13.48 -0.49 -34.25
CA THR A 237 -12.83 0.30 -35.30
C THR A 237 -11.32 0.36 -35.09
N CYS A 238 -10.57 0.51 -36.18
CA CYS A 238 -9.12 0.73 -36.14
C CYS A 238 -8.75 1.90 -37.07
N PRO A 239 -8.96 3.18 -36.67
CA PRO A 239 -8.66 4.33 -37.52
C PRO A 239 -7.16 4.48 -37.84
N ARG A 240 -6.28 4.09 -36.92
CA ARG A 240 -4.82 4.13 -37.10
C ARG A 240 -4.20 2.83 -36.61
N GLY A 241 -3.53 2.10 -37.50
CA GLY A 241 -2.79 0.89 -37.14
C GLY A 241 -1.85 0.44 -38.26
N THR A 242 -0.96 -0.51 -37.96
CA THR A 242 0.04 -1.03 -38.90
C THR A 242 -0.18 -2.51 -39.16
N GLY A 243 -0.48 -2.88 -40.41
CA GLY A 243 -0.77 -4.27 -40.78
C GLY A 243 -2.05 -4.80 -40.12
N THR A 244 -2.07 -6.10 -39.83
CA THR A 244 -3.18 -6.78 -39.18
C THR A 244 -3.25 -6.48 -37.69
N VAL A 245 -4.36 -5.98 -37.18
CA VAL A 245 -4.62 -5.60 -35.78
C VAL A 245 -5.63 -6.57 -35.15
N PRO A 246 -5.17 -7.70 -34.57
CA PRO A 246 -6.05 -8.63 -33.88
C PRO A 246 -6.41 -8.15 -32.47
N ALA A 247 -7.68 -8.26 -32.10
CA ALA A 247 -8.17 -7.94 -30.76
C ALA A 247 -9.14 -9.01 -30.23
N LEU A 248 -8.96 -9.38 -28.97
CA LEU A 248 -9.85 -10.27 -28.24
C LEU A 248 -10.93 -9.45 -27.53
N ILE A 249 -12.19 -9.77 -27.76
CA ILE A 249 -13.33 -9.18 -27.06
C ILE A 249 -13.84 -10.19 -26.05
N THR A 250 -13.97 -9.77 -24.80
CA THR A 250 -14.47 -10.59 -23.69
C THR A 250 -15.74 -9.96 -23.13
N PHE A 251 -16.83 -10.72 -23.06
CA PHE A 251 -18.11 -10.30 -22.49
C PHE A 251 -18.36 -11.02 -21.17
N VAL A 252 -18.83 -10.27 -20.19
CA VAL A 252 -19.34 -10.77 -18.92
C VAL A 252 -20.68 -10.10 -18.65
N GLY A 253 -21.71 -10.91 -18.44
CA GLY A 253 -23.01 -10.48 -17.97
C GLY A 253 -23.41 -11.26 -16.72
N SER A 254 -24.60 -10.95 -16.20
CA SER A 254 -25.19 -11.73 -15.13
C SER A 254 -25.51 -13.15 -15.61
N SER A 255 -25.37 -14.14 -14.74
CA SER A 255 -25.65 -15.54 -15.10
C SER A 255 -27.07 -15.75 -15.64
N PRO A 256 -28.13 -15.12 -15.10
CA PRO A 256 -29.48 -15.24 -15.64
C PRO A 256 -29.68 -14.59 -17.01
N ALA A 257 -28.86 -13.60 -17.37
CA ALA A 257 -28.95 -12.93 -18.67
C ALA A 257 -28.49 -13.79 -19.84
N ASN A 258 -27.80 -14.91 -19.58
CA ASN A 258 -27.41 -15.90 -20.59
C ASN A 258 -26.88 -15.24 -21.88
N THR A 259 -25.94 -14.29 -21.69
CA THR A 259 -25.31 -13.56 -22.78
C THR A 259 -24.75 -14.55 -23.80
N ARG A 260 -24.84 -14.25 -25.09
CA ARG A 260 -24.26 -15.07 -26.17
C ARG A 260 -24.02 -14.26 -27.42
N ILE A 261 -22.97 -14.59 -28.14
CA ILE A 261 -22.73 -14.05 -29.49
C ILE A 261 -23.76 -14.67 -30.43
N VAL A 262 -24.29 -13.86 -31.35
CA VAL A 262 -25.27 -14.28 -32.35
C VAL A 262 -24.86 -13.75 -33.73
N ASP A 263 -25.29 -14.43 -34.79
CA ASP A 263 -25.09 -13.93 -36.15
C ASP A 263 -25.86 -12.63 -36.36
N ALA A 264 -25.24 -11.66 -37.04
CA ALA A 264 -25.89 -10.41 -37.41
C ALA A 264 -27.15 -10.67 -38.27
N PRO A 265 -28.21 -9.86 -38.14
CA PRO A 265 -29.38 -9.95 -39.02
C PRO A 265 -29.01 -9.77 -40.50
N GLU A 266 -29.81 -10.32 -41.42
CA GLU A 266 -29.53 -10.22 -42.87
C GLU A 266 -29.54 -8.75 -43.38
N ASP A 267 -30.26 -7.87 -42.69
CA ASP A 267 -30.40 -6.44 -42.98
C ASP A 267 -29.45 -5.55 -42.16
N ALA A 268 -28.57 -6.11 -41.33
CA ALA A 268 -27.65 -5.32 -40.52
C ALA A 268 -26.58 -4.62 -41.37
N GLY A 269 -26.63 -3.29 -41.38
CA GLY A 269 -25.57 -2.43 -41.89
C GLY A 269 -24.39 -2.28 -40.92
N MET A 270 -23.28 -1.75 -41.43
CA MET A 270 -22.23 -1.18 -40.57
C MET A 270 -22.70 0.16 -40.02
N PHE A 271 -22.36 0.46 -38.76
CA PHE A 271 -22.69 1.73 -38.13
C PHE A 271 -21.87 2.87 -38.74
N ASP A 272 -22.50 4.02 -38.97
CA ASP A 272 -21.84 5.27 -39.33
C ASP A 272 -21.21 5.87 -38.06
N ASP A 273 -20.04 5.37 -37.69
CA ASP A 273 -19.25 5.96 -36.61
C ASP A 273 -18.74 7.34 -37.09
N GLU A 274 -19.28 8.45 -36.58
CA GLU A 274 -18.84 9.82 -36.92
C GLU A 274 -17.41 10.16 -36.44
N ASP A 275 -16.76 9.27 -35.68
CA ASP A 275 -15.57 9.58 -34.90
C ASP A 275 -14.31 8.82 -35.40
N ASP A 276 -13.68 9.32 -36.46
CA ASP A 276 -12.25 9.07 -36.79
C ASP A 276 -11.30 9.84 -35.84
N ILE A 277 -11.83 10.32 -34.72
CA ILE A 277 -11.12 11.17 -33.76
C ILE A 277 -10.15 10.31 -32.94
N ILE A 278 -8.92 10.80 -32.82
CA ILE A 278 -7.82 10.20 -32.06
C ILE A 278 -7.46 11.16 -30.93
N GLU A 279 -7.37 10.65 -29.70
CA GLU A 279 -6.92 11.43 -28.54
C GLU A 279 -5.50 11.01 -28.14
N GLU A 280 -4.60 11.98 -27.98
CA GLU A 280 -3.22 11.81 -27.52
C GLU A 280 -2.99 12.65 -26.24
N GLY A 281 -2.61 12.05 -25.12
CA GLY A 281 -2.21 12.83 -23.93
C GLY A 281 -2.12 12.07 -22.60
N ASP A 282 -1.02 12.29 -21.86
CA ASP A 282 -0.57 11.56 -20.66
C ASP A 282 -0.55 12.46 -19.39
N ASP A 283 -1.27 13.58 -19.38
CA ASP A 283 -1.09 14.67 -18.39
C ASP A 283 -2.30 14.90 -17.48
N SER A 284 -2.51 14.07 -16.45
CA SER A 284 -3.59 14.33 -15.48
C SER A 284 -3.28 14.13 -13.99
N ALA A 285 -2.03 13.87 -13.62
CA ALA A 285 -1.64 13.65 -12.22
C ALA A 285 -0.59 14.67 -11.80
N LEU A 286 -0.92 15.60 -10.87
CA LEU A 286 -0.01 16.22 -9.90
C LEU A 286 -0.72 17.34 -9.10
N ARG A 287 -0.82 17.22 -7.76
CA ARG A 287 -0.32 18.17 -6.72
C ARG A 287 -0.95 17.94 -5.31
N ASN A 288 -0.08 18.02 -4.30
CA ASN A 288 -0.25 17.77 -2.86
C ASN A 288 -0.67 19.01 -2.03
N ASN A 289 -1.17 18.83 -0.79
CA ASN A 289 -0.85 19.66 0.42
C ASN A 289 -1.51 19.15 1.75
N PRO A 290 -1.06 19.61 2.96
CA PRO A 290 -0.98 18.78 4.19
C PRO A 290 -1.64 19.36 5.49
N ILE A 291 -1.54 18.59 6.61
CA ILE A 291 -1.39 18.99 8.07
C ILE A 291 -2.49 18.58 9.10
N ASP A 292 -1.98 18.04 10.23
CA ASP A 292 -2.38 17.88 11.66
C ASP A 292 -3.60 17.07 12.18
N TYR A 293 -3.29 16.21 13.17
CA TYR A 293 -4.16 15.23 13.84
C TYR A 293 -4.00 15.26 15.38
N THR A 294 -5.06 14.88 16.10
CA THR A 294 -5.04 14.55 17.55
C THR A 294 -5.47 13.09 17.79
N PRO A 295 -4.70 12.28 18.57
CA PRO A 295 -4.94 10.85 18.80
C PRO A 295 -6.27 10.51 19.49
N ASN A 296 -6.94 9.44 19.03
CA ASN A 296 -7.95 8.71 19.80
C ASN A 296 -7.44 7.30 20.19
N ASN A 297 -7.57 7.01 21.49
CA ASN A 297 -6.96 5.89 22.22
C ASN A 297 -7.51 4.51 21.83
N ILE A 298 -6.59 3.61 21.48
CA ILE A 298 -6.82 2.16 21.48
C ILE A 298 -6.54 1.65 22.90
N PRO A 299 -7.41 0.82 23.52
CA PRO A 299 -7.14 0.28 24.85
C PRO A 299 -5.85 -0.55 24.84
N PRO A 300 -4.91 -0.32 25.77
CA PRO A 300 -3.64 -1.03 25.76
C PRO A 300 -3.87 -2.52 26.04
N ALA A 301 -3.09 -3.36 25.34
CA ALA A 301 -2.88 -4.73 25.79
C ALA A 301 -2.31 -4.67 27.21
N LYS A 302 -2.92 -5.37 28.17
CA LYS A 302 -2.37 -5.47 29.54
C LYS A 302 -1.14 -6.38 29.51
N ILE A 303 0.01 -5.80 29.18
CA ILE A 303 1.30 -6.47 29.31
C ILE A 303 1.64 -6.53 30.80
N MET A 304 1.72 -7.74 31.36
CA MET A 304 2.04 -7.96 32.76
C MET A 304 3.56 -8.09 32.98
N GLU A 305 4.05 -7.35 33.97
CA GLU A 305 5.43 -7.42 34.45
C GLU A 305 5.59 -8.56 35.47
N VAL A 306 6.74 -9.24 35.44
CA VAL A 306 7.11 -10.21 36.49
C VAL A 306 7.48 -9.43 37.76
N PRO A 307 7.08 -9.85 38.98
CA PRO A 307 7.50 -9.19 40.22
C PRO A 307 9.03 -9.04 40.35
N ASP A 308 9.50 -7.99 41.02
CA ASP A 308 10.93 -7.79 41.31
C ASP A 308 11.46 -8.86 42.26
N SER A 309 12.74 -9.21 42.10
CA SER A 309 13.39 -10.27 42.86
C SER A 309 14.83 -9.91 43.20
N THR A 310 15.46 -10.72 44.05
CA THR A 310 16.90 -10.57 44.38
C THR A 310 17.79 -11.46 43.52
N THR A 311 17.20 -12.25 42.61
CA THR A 311 17.93 -13.16 41.71
C THR A 311 18.18 -12.44 40.40
N PRO A 312 19.45 -12.24 39.99
CA PRO A 312 19.76 -11.56 38.74
C PRO A 312 19.07 -12.20 37.53
N PHE A 313 18.43 -11.40 36.70
CA PHE A 313 17.92 -11.81 35.42
C PHE A 313 19.03 -11.74 34.37
N GLU A 314 19.18 -12.83 33.62
CA GLU A 314 20.14 -12.90 32.53
C GLU A 314 19.44 -13.25 31.23
N ASP A 315 19.51 -12.34 30.27
CA ASP A 315 19.01 -12.55 28.92
C ASP A 315 20.05 -13.28 28.07
N LYS A 316 20.31 -14.55 28.43
CA LYS A 316 21.37 -15.36 27.82
C LYS A 316 21.23 -15.45 26.30
N ARG A 317 20.00 -15.51 25.79
CA ARG A 317 19.77 -15.62 24.35
C ARG A 317 20.23 -14.38 23.60
N PHE A 318 19.79 -13.19 24.02
CA PHE A 318 20.17 -11.94 23.38
C PHE A 318 21.69 -11.70 23.47
N MET A 319 22.31 -12.03 24.61
CA MET A 319 23.76 -11.95 24.79
C MET A 319 24.54 -12.88 23.84
N VAL A 320 24.10 -14.13 23.69
CA VAL A 320 24.75 -15.10 22.78
C VAL A 320 24.61 -14.66 21.33
N ASP A 321 23.41 -14.20 20.94
CA ASP A 321 23.12 -13.75 19.58
C ASP A 321 23.96 -12.49 19.22
N ASN A 322 24.28 -11.64 20.20
CA ASN A 322 25.04 -10.40 20.00
C ASN A 322 26.52 -10.50 20.43
N LYS A 323 27.07 -11.70 20.66
CA LYS A 323 28.45 -11.88 21.16
C LYS A 323 29.54 -11.31 20.25
N ALA A 324 29.24 -11.13 18.96
CA ALA A 324 30.20 -10.69 17.95
C ALA A 324 30.37 -9.16 17.90
N ILE A 325 29.52 -8.38 18.59
CA ILE A 325 29.54 -6.92 18.47
C ILE A 325 30.71 -6.25 19.19
N THR A 326 31.30 -6.94 20.17
CA THR A 326 32.49 -6.47 20.91
C THR A 326 33.17 -7.63 21.63
N ASN A 327 34.49 -7.53 21.80
CA ASN A 327 35.27 -8.45 22.62
C ASN A 327 35.33 -8.01 24.10
N ASP A 328 34.87 -6.80 24.42
CA ASP A 328 34.85 -6.29 25.79
C ASP A 328 33.68 -6.89 26.59
N PRO A 329 33.82 -7.07 27.92
CA PRO A 329 32.75 -7.57 28.76
C PRO A 329 31.59 -6.56 28.82
N TRP A 330 30.36 -7.06 28.70
CA TRP A 330 29.18 -6.26 28.96
C TRP A 330 29.00 -6.14 30.47
N ILE A 331 28.85 -4.91 30.96
CA ILE A 331 28.78 -4.64 32.41
C ILE A 331 27.37 -4.19 32.79
N HIS A 332 26.95 -4.48 34.02
CA HIS A 332 25.68 -3.99 34.54
C HIS A 332 25.67 -2.45 34.51
N ILE A 333 24.57 -1.85 34.05
CA ILE A 333 24.40 -0.40 34.00
C ILE A 333 24.53 0.23 35.39
N GLY A 334 24.20 -0.53 36.43
CA GLY A 334 24.39 -0.16 37.82
C GLY A 334 25.84 -0.09 38.31
N ASP A 335 26.78 -0.65 37.56
CA ASP A 335 28.21 -0.54 37.83
C ASP A 335 28.86 0.51 36.92
N LEU A 336 28.31 0.69 35.70
CA LEU A 336 28.67 1.78 34.79
C LEU A 336 28.26 3.16 35.35
N TYR A 337 27.03 3.27 35.85
CA TYR A 337 26.39 4.50 36.35
C TYR A 337 25.75 4.25 37.74
N PRO A 338 26.56 4.11 38.82
CA PRO A 338 26.06 3.68 40.13
C PRO A 338 25.01 4.59 40.77
N GLU A 339 25.06 5.89 40.48
CA GLU A 339 24.08 6.88 40.93
C GLU A 339 22.65 6.56 40.49
N GLY A 340 22.46 5.92 39.33
CA GLY A 340 21.13 5.55 38.84
C GLY A 340 20.41 4.54 39.74
N LYS A 341 21.14 3.76 40.57
CA LYS A 341 20.53 2.87 41.58
C LYS A 341 19.66 3.62 42.59
N LYS A 342 19.89 4.93 42.77
CA LYS A 342 19.19 5.80 43.74
C LYS A 342 18.26 6.82 43.08
N LEU A 343 18.26 6.91 41.75
CA LEU A 343 17.47 7.87 40.99
C LEU A 343 16.23 7.19 40.37
N PRO A 344 15.19 7.96 40.00
CA PRO A 344 14.10 7.43 39.19
C PRO A 344 14.62 6.84 37.88
N LEU A 345 14.05 5.69 37.46
CA LEU A 345 14.40 5.05 36.19
C LEU A 345 14.13 6.00 35.00
N LEU A 346 13.01 6.70 35.05
CA LEU A 346 12.64 7.77 34.14
C LEU A 346 12.56 9.09 34.92
N PRO A 347 13.35 10.12 34.56
CA PRO A 347 13.25 11.43 35.21
C PRO A 347 11.94 12.15 34.85
N ASP A 348 11.58 13.14 35.67
CA ASP A 348 10.39 13.98 35.45
C ASP A 348 10.46 14.75 34.13
N LYS A 349 11.67 15.14 33.72
CA LYS A 349 11.95 15.74 32.41
C LYS A 349 12.92 14.85 31.64
N LEU A 350 12.46 14.33 30.50
CA LEU A 350 13.33 13.74 29.49
C LEU A 350 13.95 14.87 28.67
N GLY A 351 15.23 14.76 28.31
CA GLY A 351 15.98 15.83 27.65
C GLY A 351 17.00 15.30 26.65
N ARG A 352 17.28 16.09 25.61
CA ARG A 352 18.27 15.75 24.57
C ARG A 352 19.70 15.64 25.11
N ASP A 353 20.02 16.31 26.21
CA ASP A 353 21.29 16.24 26.92
C ASP A 353 21.52 14.90 27.63
N GLN A 354 20.47 14.06 27.72
CA GLN A 354 20.52 12.79 28.43
C GLN A 354 21.08 11.64 27.59
N PHE A 355 21.26 11.82 26.29
CA PHE A 355 21.79 10.80 25.39
C PHE A 355 22.67 11.39 24.29
N GLU A 356 23.73 10.67 23.95
CA GLU A 356 24.58 10.95 22.80
C GLU A 356 25.00 9.66 22.11
N GLN A 357 25.54 9.80 20.89
CA GLN A 357 26.12 8.68 20.15
C GLN A 357 27.35 8.14 20.90
N GLY A 358 27.42 6.82 21.09
CA GLY A 358 28.66 6.17 21.54
C GLY A 358 29.57 5.77 20.39
N SER A 359 30.40 4.75 20.62
CA SER A 359 31.51 4.40 19.74
C SER A 359 31.11 3.74 18.40
N HIS A 360 29.86 3.27 18.28
CA HIS A 360 29.27 2.73 17.07
C HIS A 360 28.33 3.77 16.45
N PHE A 361 28.63 4.26 15.25
CA PHE A 361 27.98 5.44 14.65
C PHE A 361 26.67 5.12 13.91
N GLU A 362 25.67 4.60 14.62
CA GLU A 362 24.30 4.44 14.12
C GLU A 362 23.31 5.32 14.90
N CYS A 363 22.66 6.27 14.23
CA CYS A 363 21.94 7.37 14.89
C CYS A 363 20.41 7.28 14.85
N CYS A 364 19.83 6.31 14.14
CA CYS A 364 18.37 6.24 13.94
C CYS A 364 17.56 6.26 15.26
N CYS A 365 17.97 5.48 16.28
CA CYS A 365 17.35 5.47 17.60
C CYS A 365 17.42 6.83 18.30
N LEU A 366 18.59 7.46 18.29
CA LEU A 366 18.81 8.74 18.98
C LEU A 366 18.04 9.88 18.31
N ALA A 367 17.95 9.86 16.97
CA ALA A 367 17.12 10.80 16.22
C ALA A 367 15.63 10.65 16.59
N ALA A 368 15.14 9.42 16.72
CA ALA A 368 13.78 9.19 17.20
C ALA A 368 13.58 9.64 18.65
N PHE A 369 14.54 9.36 19.55
CA PHE A 369 14.48 9.83 20.94
C PHE A 369 14.41 11.35 21.01
N ALA A 370 15.26 12.04 20.24
CA ALA A 370 15.29 13.50 20.16
C ALA A 370 13.93 14.06 19.76
N ALA A 371 13.29 13.51 18.72
CA ALA A 371 11.97 13.95 18.30
C ALA A 371 10.90 13.77 19.40
N PHE A 372 10.94 12.65 20.14
CA PHE A 372 9.97 12.38 21.19
C PHE A 372 10.20 13.20 22.46
N VAL A 373 11.44 13.38 22.93
CA VAL A 373 11.67 14.07 24.23
C VAL A 373 11.19 15.52 24.23
N ASP A 374 11.18 16.21 23.09
CA ASP A 374 10.77 17.61 23.03
C ASP A 374 9.25 17.81 22.98
N HIS A 375 8.55 16.95 22.25
CA HIS A 375 7.14 17.16 21.91
C HIS A 375 6.20 16.09 22.46
N HIS A 376 6.70 14.85 22.63
CA HIS A 376 5.90 13.68 22.99
C HIS A 376 6.64 12.73 23.95
N PRO A 377 7.13 13.21 25.11
CA PRO A 377 7.90 12.39 26.04
C PRO A 377 7.08 11.24 26.65
N ASP A 378 5.74 11.35 26.60
CA ASP A 378 4.80 10.30 26.98
C ASP A 378 4.93 9.05 26.10
N VAL A 379 5.33 9.17 24.83
CA VAL A 379 5.60 8.02 23.96
C VAL A 379 6.72 7.18 24.55
N ILE A 380 7.88 7.77 24.87
CA ILE A 380 8.99 7.07 25.52
C ILE A 380 8.53 6.46 26.85
N ARG A 381 7.80 7.22 27.67
CA ARG A 381 7.29 6.69 28.95
C ARG A 381 6.36 5.50 28.75
N ASN A 382 5.57 5.47 27.68
CA ASN A 382 4.68 4.36 27.36
C ASN A 382 5.45 3.09 26.97
N LEU A 383 6.62 3.21 26.34
CA LEU A 383 7.46 2.05 25.98
C LEU A 383 7.99 1.30 27.19
N PHE A 384 8.23 1.99 28.31
CA PHE A 384 8.67 1.37 29.56
C PHE A 384 7.47 0.77 30.31
N ILE A 385 7.39 -0.55 30.43
CA ILE A 385 6.45 -1.18 31.37
C ILE A 385 7.02 -1.10 32.79
N THR A 386 8.31 -1.39 32.94
CA THR A 386 9.02 -1.20 34.21
C THR A 386 9.15 0.29 34.51
N LYS A 387 8.64 0.74 35.67
CA LYS A 387 8.66 2.16 36.07
C LYS A 387 9.69 2.50 37.16
N LYS A 388 10.32 1.50 37.77
CA LYS A 388 11.27 1.66 38.88
C LYS A 388 12.54 0.88 38.59
N VAL A 389 13.65 1.33 39.16
CA VAL A 389 14.90 0.57 39.14
C VAL A 389 14.68 -0.76 39.86
N ARG A 390 15.11 -1.86 39.25
CA ARG A 390 14.89 -3.22 39.73
C ARG A 390 16.14 -3.86 40.27
N LYS A 391 15.98 -4.67 41.32
CA LYS A 391 17.11 -5.36 41.98
C LYS A 391 17.61 -6.53 41.17
N ASP A 392 16.73 -7.18 40.43
CA ASP A 392 17.08 -8.29 39.55
C ASP A 392 17.67 -7.86 38.20
N GLY A 393 17.72 -6.56 37.90
CA GLY A 393 18.21 -6.04 36.62
C GLY A 393 17.32 -6.36 35.42
N ARG A 394 16.10 -6.90 35.61
CA ARG A 394 15.14 -7.16 34.54
C ARG A 394 14.38 -5.90 34.21
N TYR A 395 14.30 -5.51 32.94
CA TYR A 395 13.47 -4.37 32.50
C TYR A 395 12.52 -4.81 31.39
N THR A 396 11.24 -4.48 31.54
CA THR A 396 10.16 -4.81 30.60
C THR A 396 9.77 -3.57 29.81
N PHE A 397 9.68 -3.77 28.50
CA PHE A 397 9.30 -2.79 27.49
C PHE A 397 8.14 -3.31 26.66
N GLN A 398 7.51 -2.39 25.93
CA GLN A 398 6.55 -2.71 24.88
C GLN A 398 6.86 -1.96 23.59
N PHE A 399 6.73 -2.62 22.46
CA PHE A 399 6.83 -2.03 21.13
C PHE A 399 5.69 -2.54 20.26
N HIS A 400 5.22 -1.74 19.31
CA HIS A 400 4.11 -2.10 18.46
C HIS A 400 4.58 -2.82 17.19
N ARG A 401 4.03 -4.00 16.89
CA ARG A 401 4.26 -4.69 15.60
C ARG A 401 3.06 -5.53 15.24
N TYR A 402 2.74 -5.59 13.95
CA TYR A 402 1.58 -6.32 13.41
C TYR A 402 0.23 -5.96 14.05
N GLY A 403 0.04 -4.70 14.47
CA GLY A 403 -1.23 -4.24 15.03
C GLY A 403 -1.42 -4.54 16.52
N GLN A 404 -0.37 -4.94 17.23
CA GLN A 404 -0.41 -5.24 18.66
C GLN A 404 0.88 -4.78 19.38
N TRP A 405 0.76 -4.54 20.68
CA TRP A 405 1.89 -4.28 21.56
C TRP A 405 2.57 -5.59 21.96
N MET A 406 3.86 -5.68 21.67
CA MET A 406 4.72 -6.83 21.91
C MET A 406 5.57 -6.57 23.15
N LYS A 407 5.54 -7.49 24.11
CA LYS A 407 6.36 -7.46 25.32
C LYS A 407 7.82 -7.78 24.98
N VAL A 408 8.75 -6.99 25.50
CA VAL A 408 10.20 -7.25 25.43
C VAL A 408 10.80 -7.15 26.83
N GLU A 409 11.58 -8.15 27.25
CA GLU A 409 12.29 -8.13 28.54
C GLU A 409 13.79 -8.19 28.29
N ILE A 410 14.57 -7.29 28.88
CA ILE A 410 16.04 -7.29 28.80
C ILE A 410 16.65 -7.38 30.20
N ASP A 411 17.89 -7.86 30.27
CA ASP A 411 18.75 -7.58 31.42
C ASP A 411 19.41 -6.20 31.27
N ASP A 412 20.16 -5.76 32.29
CA ASP A 412 20.73 -4.42 32.39
C ASP A 412 22.23 -4.35 32.03
N ARG A 413 22.77 -5.37 31.36
CA ARG A 413 24.16 -5.38 30.89
C ARG A 413 24.32 -4.53 29.62
N ILE A 414 25.30 -3.64 29.57
CA ILE A 414 25.53 -2.71 28.46
C ILE A 414 26.83 -3.08 27.73
N PRO A 415 26.82 -3.18 26.39
CA PRO A 415 28.03 -3.45 25.60
C PRO A 415 28.99 -2.26 25.64
N LEU A 416 30.28 -2.56 25.79
CA LEU A 416 31.36 -1.58 25.78
C LEU A 416 32.33 -1.82 24.63
N LEU A 417 33.09 -0.81 24.27
CA LEU A 417 34.30 -0.89 23.45
C LEU A 417 35.31 0.10 23.99
N GLU A 418 36.50 -0.38 24.34
CA GLU A 418 37.58 0.42 24.94
C GLU A 418 37.11 1.18 26.20
N LYS A 419 36.31 0.51 27.04
CA LYS A 419 35.67 1.07 28.26
C LYS A 419 34.63 2.17 28.02
N GLN A 420 34.27 2.46 26.77
CA GLN A 420 33.19 3.39 26.42
C GLN A 420 31.94 2.62 26.00
N THR A 421 30.77 3.21 26.18
CA THR A 421 29.51 2.61 25.71
C THR A 421 29.54 2.46 24.18
N LEU A 422 29.22 1.26 23.69
CA LEU A 422 29.31 0.96 22.28
C LEU A 422 28.23 1.70 21.47
N PHE A 423 26.96 1.62 21.88
CA PHE A 423 25.84 2.30 21.22
C PHE A 423 25.49 3.59 21.97
N CYS A 424 24.25 3.81 22.39
CA CYS A 424 23.84 4.98 23.14
C CYS A 424 24.70 5.18 24.40
N ARG A 425 25.09 6.44 24.63
CA ARG A 425 25.76 6.91 25.84
C ARG A 425 24.87 7.90 26.56
N SER A 426 24.96 7.98 27.89
CA SER A 426 24.32 9.05 28.64
C SER A 426 25.36 9.99 29.28
N PRO A 427 25.53 11.22 28.76
CA PRO A 427 26.44 12.23 29.36
C PRO A 427 26.04 12.59 30.78
N THR A 428 24.74 12.64 31.04
CA THR A 428 24.14 12.91 32.36
C THR A 428 23.90 11.63 33.17
N ARG A 429 24.39 10.48 32.68
CA ARG A 429 24.40 9.18 33.37
C ARG A 429 23.00 8.63 33.72
N HIS A 430 21.99 9.04 32.96
CA HIS A 430 20.64 8.47 33.03
C HIS A 430 20.60 7.09 32.35
N TRP A 431 19.85 6.16 32.93
CA TRP A 431 19.82 4.77 32.45
C TRP A 431 18.87 4.55 31.28
N TRP A 432 17.79 5.32 31.22
CA TRP A 432 16.69 5.09 30.27
C TRP A 432 17.14 5.02 28.79
N PRO A 433 18.06 5.86 28.27
CA PRO A 433 18.37 5.84 26.85
C PRO A 433 19.04 4.52 26.43
N LEU A 434 19.99 4.05 27.25
CA LEU A 434 20.75 2.83 27.00
C LEU A 434 19.87 1.59 27.11
N LEU A 435 18.99 1.56 28.12
CA LEU A 435 18.05 0.45 28.29
C LEU A 435 17.00 0.41 27.17
N LEU A 436 16.51 1.57 26.71
CA LEU A 436 15.52 1.65 25.64
C LEU A 436 16.11 1.19 24.30
N GLU A 437 17.30 1.66 23.94
CA GLU A 437 17.96 1.24 22.70
C GLU A 437 18.28 -0.27 22.73
N LYS A 438 18.76 -0.80 23.86
CA LYS A 438 18.96 -2.25 24.04
C LYS A 438 17.68 -3.05 23.88
N ALA A 439 16.58 -2.59 24.48
CA ALA A 439 15.28 -3.24 24.36
C ALA A 439 14.79 -3.23 22.90
N TYR A 440 15.03 -2.14 22.18
CA TYR A 440 14.69 -2.05 20.77
C TYR A 440 15.57 -2.95 19.89
N ALA A 441 16.87 -3.04 20.17
CA ALA A 441 17.75 -4.02 19.54
C ALA A 441 17.26 -5.46 19.78
N LYS A 442 16.83 -5.79 21.00
CA LYS A 442 16.21 -7.08 21.29
C LYS A 442 14.90 -7.30 20.54
N PHE A 443 14.09 -6.27 20.37
CA PHE A 443 12.87 -6.35 19.56
C PHE A 443 13.15 -6.73 18.09
N TYR A 444 14.35 -6.42 17.62
CA TYR A 444 14.90 -6.82 16.34
C TYR A 444 15.90 -7.97 16.41
N THR A 445 16.02 -8.65 17.55
CA THR A 445 16.95 -9.77 17.83
C THR A 445 18.42 -9.37 17.97
N LEU A 446 18.91 -8.42 17.16
CA LEU A 446 20.31 -8.00 17.12
C LEU A 446 20.43 -6.47 17.12
N TYR A 447 21.50 -5.93 17.70
CA TYR A 447 21.84 -4.51 17.54
C TYR A 447 22.05 -4.14 16.07
N GLN A 448 22.70 -5.01 15.30
CA GLN A 448 22.95 -4.79 13.88
C GLN A 448 21.66 -4.64 13.06
N ASN A 449 20.58 -5.32 13.47
CA ASN A 449 19.28 -5.19 12.79
C ASN A 449 18.62 -3.82 13.00
N VAL A 450 19.12 -3.02 13.95
CA VAL A 450 18.69 -1.64 14.18
C VAL A 450 19.28 -0.68 13.13
N GLU A 451 20.48 -0.96 12.62
CA GLU A 451 21.19 -0.13 11.62
C GLU A 451 20.39 0.04 10.32
N GLY A 452 19.67 -0.99 9.90
CA GLY A 452 18.80 -0.93 8.73
C GLY A 452 17.42 -0.30 8.98
N CYS A 453 17.13 0.22 10.18
CA CYS A 453 15.81 0.74 10.49
C CYS A 453 15.62 2.17 10.01
N THR A 454 14.49 2.44 9.35
CA THR A 454 14.08 3.80 9.02
C THR A 454 13.41 4.47 10.22
N LEU A 455 13.47 5.80 10.30
CA LEU A 455 12.71 6.56 11.31
C LEU A 455 11.20 6.28 11.26
N GLN A 456 10.67 5.95 10.08
CA GLN A 456 9.25 5.58 9.92
C GLN A 456 8.92 4.29 10.68
N GLU A 457 9.81 3.30 10.61
CA GLU A 457 9.65 2.04 11.35
C GLU A 457 9.77 2.28 12.86
N LEU A 458 10.73 3.09 13.30
CA LEU A 458 10.88 3.44 14.73
C LEU A 458 9.64 4.14 15.27
N TYR A 459 9.15 5.15 14.56
CA TYR A 459 7.95 5.88 14.97
C TYR A 459 6.71 4.98 14.98
N TYR A 460 6.55 4.10 13.99
CA TYR A 460 5.46 3.13 13.98
C TYR A 460 5.58 2.14 15.14
N ASP A 461 6.78 1.61 15.40
CA ASP A 461 7.01 0.66 16.49
C ASP A 461 6.83 1.32 17.87
N PHE A 462 7.09 2.61 18.00
CA PHE A 462 6.98 3.31 19.28
C PHE A 462 5.57 3.81 19.58
N THR A 463 4.76 4.06 18.54
CA THR A 463 3.44 4.69 18.69
C THR A 463 2.28 3.77 18.33
N GLY A 464 2.53 2.79 17.46
CA GLY A 464 1.51 2.01 16.77
C GLY A 464 0.71 2.76 15.71
N CYS A 465 1.04 4.04 15.48
CA CYS A 465 0.39 4.91 14.52
C CYS A 465 1.08 4.81 13.16
N PRO A 466 0.33 4.90 12.04
CA PRO A 466 0.92 5.06 10.72
C PRO A 466 1.82 6.29 10.65
N VAL A 467 2.92 6.18 9.91
CA VAL A 467 3.88 7.28 9.72
C VAL A 467 3.85 7.69 8.26
N VAL A 468 3.56 8.96 8.03
CA VAL A 468 3.52 9.55 6.69
C VAL A 468 4.81 10.35 6.49
N SER A 469 5.53 10.06 5.41
CA SER A 469 6.63 10.89 4.96
C SER A 469 6.10 11.99 4.05
N ILE A 470 6.38 13.25 4.39
CA ILE A 470 6.02 14.42 3.59
C ILE A 470 7.31 14.95 2.99
N PRO A 471 7.55 14.77 1.68
CA PRO A 471 8.69 15.38 1.02
C PRO A 471 8.61 16.90 1.11
N THR A 472 9.70 17.56 1.50
CA THR A 472 9.80 19.03 1.53
C THR A 472 10.03 19.64 0.16
N ASP A 473 10.50 18.85 -0.81
CA ASP A 473 10.74 19.28 -2.17
C ASP A 473 9.51 19.03 -3.04
N LEU A 474 8.80 20.10 -3.39
CA LEU A 474 7.58 20.10 -4.22
C LEU A 474 7.81 19.78 -5.72
N LYS A 475 8.95 19.20 -6.09
CA LYS A 475 9.29 18.86 -7.47
C LYS A 475 10.03 17.53 -7.53
N LEU A 476 9.36 16.50 -8.06
CA LEU A 476 9.88 15.58 -9.08
C LEU A 476 8.71 14.84 -9.72
#